data_AF-A0A0S8EEA2-F1
#
_entry.id   AF-A0A0S8EEA2-F1
#
_cell.length_a   1.000
_cell.length_b   1.000
_cell.length_c   1.000
_cell.angle_alpha   90.00
_cell.angle_beta   90.00
_cell.angle_gamma   90.00
#
_symmetry.space_group_name_H-M   'P 1'
#
loop_
_entity.id
_entity.type
_entity.pdbx_description
1 polymer ?
#
loop_
_entity_poly.entity_id
_entity_poly.type
_entity_poly.pdbx_seq_one_letter_code
_entity_poly.pdbx_strand_id
1 'polypeptide(L)'
;MSDLLFTLRMVTPPKITEKQIKAIRLKDGSGFFGIMKGHIDFVTAIEPSLCYYLDENDREVFLAVDGGLVSVKAGIVTITSRGIFESDDAEKLAEIIENTMVKRDASELSFFNMIKGIERSFMEKTLESVRGGS
;
A
#
# COMPACT_ATOMS: atom_id res chain seq x y z
N MET A 1 -11.64 -6.73 21.56
CA MET A 1 -11.51 -6.19 20.17
C MET A 1 -10.06 -6.16 19.66
N SER A 2 -9.04 -6.44 20.48
CA SER A 2 -7.62 -6.46 20.06
C SER A 2 -7.19 -7.70 19.26
N ASP A 3 -8.07 -8.67 19.05
CA ASP A 3 -7.71 -9.99 18.51
C ASP A 3 -7.62 -10.03 16.98
N LEU A 4 -7.68 -8.88 16.31
CA LEU A 4 -7.61 -8.76 14.84
C LEU A 4 -6.37 -7.99 14.34
N LEU A 5 -5.60 -7.40 15.25
CA LEU A 5 -4.42 -6.62 14.87
C LEU A 5 -3.22 -7.52 14.54
N PHE A 6 -2.45 -7.12 13.54
CA PHE A 6 -1.16 -7.68 13.20
C PHE A 6 -0.16 -6.59 12.83
N THR A 7 1.13 -6.94 12.82
CA THR A 7 2.21 -5.97 12.56
C THR A 7 2.44 -5.82 11.06
N LEU A 8 2.35 -4.57 10.59
CA LEU A 8 2.86 -4.13 9.31
C LEU A 8 4.24 -3.50 9.52
N ARG A 9 5.26 -4.08 8.89
CA ARG A 9 6.63 -3.58 8.85
C ARG A 9 6.92 -3.02 7.46
N MET A 10 7.33 -1.76 7.40
CA MET A 10 7.70 -1.06 6.18
C MET A 10 9.19 -0.80 6.19
N VAL A 11 9.91 -1.42 5.26
CA VAL A 11 11.37 -1.37 5.15
C VAL A 11 11.72 -0.59 3.90
N THR A 12 12.42 0.53 4.09
CA THR A 12 13.00 1.35 3.03
C THR A 12 14.47 1.59 3.30
N PRO A 13 15.30 1.94 2.29
CA PRO A 13 16.71 2.26 2.52
C PRO A 13 16.98 3.26 3.67
N PRO A 14 16.20 4.37 3.83
CA PRO A 14 16.46 5.31 4.92
C PRO A 14 15.95 4.88 6.30
N LYS A 15 14.93 4.02 6.38
CA LYS A 15 14.30 3.67 7.66
C LYS A 15 13.43 2.41 7.62
N ILE A 16 13.20 1.87 8.81
CA ILE A 16 12.20 0.84 9.09
C ILE A 16 11.11 1.45 9.98
N THR A 17 9.86 1.23 9.63
CA THR A 17 8.70 1.66 10.43
C THR A 17 7.81 0.45 10.70
N GLU A 18 7.19 0.38 11.87
CA GLU A 18 6.20 -0.65 12.22
C GLU A 18 4.89 -0.02 12.67
N LYS A 19 3.78 -0.66 12.34
CA LYS A 19 2.43 -0.27 12.77
C LYS A 19 1.58 -1.50 13.07
N GLN A 20 0.60 -1.32 13.97
CA GLN A 20 -0.46 -2.30 14.18
C GLN A 20 -1.64 -1.97 13.26
N ILE A 21 -2.06 -2.95 12.46
CA ILE A 21 -3.11 -2.78 11.45
C ILE A 21 -4.10 -3.94 11.51
N LYS A 22 -5.30 -3.75 10.96
CA LYS A 22 -6.35 -4.77 10.88
C LYS A 22 -6.38 -5.51 9.55
N ALA A 23 -6.02 -4.83 8.47
CA ALA A 23 -5.99 -5.38 7.12
C ALA A 23 -5.10 -4.51 6.22
N ILE A 24 -4.56 -5.07 5.15
CA ILE A 24 -3.85 -4.33 4.10
C ILE A 24 -4.23 -4.86 2.72
N ARG A 25 -4.48 -3.96 1.77
CA ARG A 25 -4.69 -4.27 0.35
C ARG A 25 -3.47 -3.80 -0.44
N LEU A 26 -2.94 -4.70 -1.27
CA LEU A 26 -1.74 -4.53 -2.08
C LEU A 26 -2.00 -4.98 -3.51
N LYS A 27 -1.04 -4.75 -4.41
CA LYS A 27 -1.11 -5.20 -5.80
C LYS A 27 0.19 -5.90 -6.20
N ASP A 28 0.07 -7.08 -6.82
CA ASP A 28 1.17 -7.76 -7.50
C ASP A 28 0.86 -7.96 -8.99
N GLY A 29 1.71 -8.71 -9.69
CA GLY A 29 1.52 -8.99 -11.12
C GLY A 29 0.24 -9.75 -11.47
N SER A 30 -0.44 -10.36 -10.50
CA SER A 30 -1.73 -11.04 -10.70
C SER A 30 -2.94 -10.11 -10.51
N GLY A 31 -2.76 -9.01 -9.78
CA GLY A 31 -3.82 -8.06 -9.46
C GLY A 31 -3.80 -7.64 -7.99
N PHE A 32 -4.95 -7.18 -7.50
CA PHE A 32 -5.10 -6.78 -6.11
C PHE A 32 -5.32 -7.98 -5.19
N PHE A 33 -4.71 -7.93 -4.01
CA PHE A 33 -4.89 -8.92 -2.95
C PHE A 33 -4.92 -8.25 -1.58
N GLY A 34 -5.47 -8.96 -0.60
CA GLY A 34 -5.61 -8.48 0.77
C GLY A 34 -4.96 -9.44 1.77
N ILE A 35 -4.36 -8.89 2.83
CA ILE A 35 -3.82 -9.65 3.96
C ILE A 35 -4.53 -9.21 5.24
N MET A 36 -4.98 -10.20 6.01
CA MET A 36 -5.58 -10.05 7.33
C MET A 36 -4.87 -10.94 8.34
N LYS A 37 -5.16 -10.78 9.64
CA LYS A 37 -4.61 -11.66 10.67
C LYS A 37 -4.93 -13.14 10.36
N GLY A 38 -3.94 -14.01 10.52
CA GLY A 38 -4.07 -15.44 10.23
C GLY A 38 -3.76 -15.85 8.79
N HIS A 39 -3.37 -14.90 7.93
CA HIS A 39 -2.86 -15.22 6.60
C HIS A 39 -1.62 -16.12 6.69
N ILE A 40 -1.54 -17.09 5.79
CA ILE A 40 -0.40 -18.02 5.71
C ILE A 40 0.90 -17.28 5.39
N ASP A 41 2.03 -17.94 5.67
CA ASP A 41 3.32 -17.46 5.19
C ASP A 41 3.28 -17.32 3.65
N PHE A 42 3.70 -16.16 3.16
CA PHE A 42 3.46 -15.74 1.78
C PHE A 42 4.59 -14.81 1.32
N VAL A 43 4.92 -14.84 0.04
CA VAL A 43 5.88 -13.89 -0.55
C VAL A 43 5.50 -13.60 -1.99
N THR A 44 5.52 -12.33 -2.36
CA THR A 44 5.26 -11.90 -3.75
C THR A 44 6.05 -10.64 -4.08
N ALA A 45 6.37 -10.47 -5.37
CA ALA A 45 6.90 -9.23 -5.90
C ALA A 45 5.73 -8.30 -6.23
N ILE A 46 5.79 -7.06 -5.79
CA ILE A 46 4.73 -6.07 -6.01
C ILE A 46 5.15 -5.03 -7.05
N GLU A 47 4.17 -4.56 -7.81
CA GLU A 47 4.34 -3.48 -8.77
C GLU A 47 4.20 -2.11 -8.07
N PRO A 48 4.69 -1.01 -8.67
CA PRO A 48 4.36 0.32 -8.22
C PRO A 48 2.83 0.55 -8.23
N SER A 49 2.25 0.82 -7.06
CA SER A 49 0.79 0.92 -6.92
C SER A 49 0.36 1.73 -5.71
N LEU A 50 -0.90 2.20 -5.77
CA LEU A 50 -1.63 2.71 -4.62
C LEU A 50 -2.30 1.55 -3.89
N CYS A 51 -2.02 1.48 -2.60
CA CYS A 51 -2.45 0.47 -1.65
C CYS A 51 -3.12 1.18 -0.47
N TYR A 52 -3.71 0.43 0.44
CA TYR A 52 -4.16 0.99 1.71
C TYR A 52 -4.17 -0.06 2.81
N TYR A 53 -4.09 0.37 4.05
CA TYR A 53 -4.34 -0.47 5.21
C TYR A 53 -5.45 0.12 6.09
N LEU A 54 -6.07 -0.74 6.89
CA LEU A 54 -6.98 -0.33 7.95
C LEU A 54 -6.21 -0.25 9.27
N ASP A 55 -6.22 0.93 9.90
CA ASP A 55 -5.59 1.12 11.21
C ASP A 55 -6.40 0.45 12.34
N GLU A 56 -5.96 0.63 13.58
CA GLU A 56 -6.66 0.10 14.76
C GLU A 56 -8.09 0.65 14.94
N ASN A 57 -8.39 1.82 14.37
CA ASN A 57 -9.66 2.54 14.44
C ASN A 57 -10.52 2.36 13.17
N ASP A 58 -10.20 1.39 12.32
CA ASP A 58 -10.88 1.15 11.03
C ASP A 58 -10.75 2.32 10.03
N ARG A 59 -9.75 3.19 10.21
CA ARG A 59 -9.45 4.25 9.25
C ARG A 59 -8.58 3.72 8.12
N GLU A 60 -8.98 4.04 6.90
CA GLU A 60 -8.16 3.78 5.72
C GLU A 60 -6.97 4.75 5.68
N VAL A 61 -5.77 4.18 5.60
CA VAL A 61 -4.54 4.94 5.35
C VAL A 61 -3.97 4.47 4.03
N PHE A 62 -3.81 5.41 3.10
CA PHE A 62 -3.27 5.15 1.78
C PHE A 62 -1.76 4.96 1.84
N LEU A 63 -1.29 4.00 1.04
CA LEU A 63 0.12 3.66 0.87
C LEU A 63 0.48 3.73 -0.60
N ALA A 64 1.45 4.56 -0.93
CA ALA A 64 2.08 4.59 -2.22
C ALA A 64 3.40 3.82 -2.15
N VAL A 65 3.48 2.71 -2.88
CA VAL A 65 4.63 1.80 -2.84
C VAL A 65 5.31 1.78 -4.20
N ASP A 66 6.62 2.01 -4.22
CA ASP A 66 7.46 1.97 -5.43
C ASP A 66 7.93 0.52 -5.71
N GLY A 67 6.95 -0.38 -5.87
CA GLY A 67 7.16 -1.81 -6.07
C GLY A 67 8.00 -2.47 -4.97
N GLY A 68 8.62 -3.62 -5.28
CA GLY A 68 9.49 -4.35 -4.35
C GLY A 68 8.95 -5.71 -3.97
N LEU A 69 9.07 -6.08 -2.69
CA LEU A 69 8.70 -7.39 -2.18
C LEU A 69 7.77 -7.26 -0.97
N VAL A 70 6.74 -8.10 -0.92
CA VAL A 70 5.91 -8.31 0.27
C VAL A 70 6.16 -9.71 0.78
N SER A 71 6.37 -9.85 2.08
CA SER A 71 6.47 -11.14 2.76
C SER A 71 5.61 -11.18 4.01
N VAL A 72 4.86 -12.25 4.19
CA VAL A 72 4.18 -12.61 5.44
C VAL A 72 4.96 -13.72 6.09
N LYS A 73 5.42 -13.51 7.32
CA LYS A 73 6.12 -14.54 8.09
C LYS A 73 5.73 -14.46 9.55
N ALA A 74 5.25 -15.58 10.11
CA ALA A 74 4.85 -15.66 11.52
C ALA A 74 3.85 -14.55 11.93
N GLY A 75 2.90 -14.23 11.04
CA GLY A 75 1.88 -13.21 11.27
C GLY A 75 2.35 -11.75 11.13
N ILE A 76 3.60 -11.52 10.71
CA ILE A 76 4.14 -10.17 10.43
C ILE A 76 4.16 -9.97 8.92
N VAL A 77 3.55 -8.88 8.47
CA VAL A 77 3.59 -8.46 7.06
C VAL A 77 4.72 -7.46 6.89
N THR A 78 5.68 -7.77 6.02
CA THR A 78 6.81 -6.88 5.70
C THR A 78 6.74 -6.44 4.25
N ILE A 79 6.73 -5.14 4.02
CA ILE A 79 6.90 -4.53 2.70
C ILE A 79 8.33 -4.00 2.62
N THR A 80 9.10 -4.50 1.65
CA THR A 80 10.45 -4.01 1.36
C THR A 80 10.43 -3.31 0.01
N SER A 81 10.68 -2.00 0.02
CA SER A 81 10.61 -1.17 -1.20
C SER A 81 11.65 -0.06 -1.17
N ARG A 82 11.96 0.52 -2.34
CA ARG A 82 12.79 1.73 -2.46
C ARG A 82 12.10 2.95 -1.88
N GLY A 83 10.77 2.99 -1.96
CA GLY A 83 9.95 4.10 -1.49
C GLY A 83 8.60 3.61 -1.00
N ILE A 84 8.25 4.00 0.22
CA ILE A 84 6.92 3.81 0.79
C ILE A 84 6.50 5.16 1.35
N PHE A 85 5.35 5.65 0.87
CA PHE A 85 4.75 6.91 1.29
C PHE A 85 3.36 6.61 1.86
N GLU A 86 3.00 7.28 2.94
CA GLU A 86 1.72 7.07 3.61
C GLU A 86 1.01 8.41 3.82
N SER A 87 -0.32 8.41 3.65
CA SER A 87 -1.18 9.54 3.99
C SER A 87 -2.60 9.05 4.28
N ASP A 88 -3.31 9.78 5.13
CA ASP A 88 -4.75 9.61 5.35
C ASP A 88 -5.60 10.18 4.19
N ASP A 89 -4.97 10.91 3.27
CA ASP A 89 -5.61 11.58 2.15
C ASP A 89 -4.88 11.27 0.83
N ALA A 90 -5.62 10.82 -0.18
CA ALA A 90 -5.04 10.41 -1.45
C ALA A 90 -4.45 11.58 -2.25
N GLU A 91 -5.02 12.78 -2.13
CA GLU A 91 -4.56 13.99 -2.83
C GLU A 91 -3.25 14.48 -2.21
N LYS A 92 -3.16 14.51 -0.88
CA LYS A 92 -1.91 14.77 -0.15
C LYS A 92 -0.85 13.72 -0.46
N LEU A 93 -1.25 12.45 -0.62
CA LEU A 93 -0.30 11.40 -0.98
C LEU A 93 0.31 11.65 -2.36
N ALA A 94 -0.50 12.07 -3.33
CA ALA A 94 -0.01 12.45 -4.65
C ALA A 94 1.01 13.62 -4.56
N GLU A 95 0.70 14.65 -3.77
CA GLU A 95 1.60 15.78 -3.52
C GLU A 95 2.92 15.36 -2.84
N ILE A 96 2.86 14.47 -1.85
CA ILE A 96 4.05 13.93 -1.16
C ILE A 96 4.97 13.19 -2.13
N ILE A 97 4.40 12.38 -3.02
CA ILE A 97 5.14 11.62 -4.03
C ILE A 97 5.83 12.58 -4.99
N GLU A 98 5.09 13.55 -5.54
CA GLU A 98 5.61 14.54 -6.48
C GLU A 98 6.80 15.30 -5.87
N ASN A 99 6.64 15.83 -4.66
CA ASN A 99 7.68 16.60 -3.97
C ASN A 99 8.91 15.78 -3.54
N THR A 100 8.73 14.51 -3.19
CA THR A 100 9.85 13.66 -2.71
C THR A 100 10.66 13.07 -3.86
N MET A 101 10.03 12.87 -5.02
CA MET A 101 10.67 12.23 -6.18
C MET A 101 11.36 13.23 -7.11
N VAL A 102 10.92 14.50 -7.16
CA VAL A 102 11.69 15.62 -7.77
C VAL A 102 13.11 15.71 -7.18
N LYS A 103 13.32 15.23 -5.95
CA LYS A 103 14.62 15.21 -5.28
C LYS A 103 15.46 13.96 -5.56
N ARG A 104 14.98 12.97 -6.32
CA ARG A 104 15.57 11.62 -6.39
C ARG A 104 15.91 11.07 -7.79
N ASP A 105 15.70 11.79 -8.90
CA ASP A 105 16.04 11.34 -10.27
C ASP A 105 15.62 9.88 -10.57
N ALA A 106 14.44 9.46 -10.09
CA ALA A 106 13.85 8.18 -10.47
C ALA A 106 12.98 8.38 -11.71
N SER A 107 13.33 7.69 -12.80
CA SER A 107 12.76 7.76 -14.16
C SER A 107 11.27 8.17 -14.23
N GLU A 108 10.94 9.16 -15.08
CA GLU A 108 9.57 9.63 -15.38
C GLU A 108 8.57 8.49 -15.69
N LEU A 109 9.05 7.33 -16.17
CA LEU A 109 8.23 6.15 -16.47
C LEU A 109 7.66 5.46 -15.22
N SER A 110 8.35 5.46 -14.08
CA SER A 110 7.78 4.90 -12.83
C SER A 110 6.70 5.82 -12.27
N PHE A 111 6.89 7.13 -12.39
CA PHE A 111 5.91 8.15 -12.01
C PHE A 111 4.60 8.04 -12.81
N PHE A 112 4.69 7.95 -14.15
CA PHE A 112 3.51 7.82 -15.01
C PHE A 112 2.73 6.53 -14.72
N ASN A 113 3.42 5.44 -14.38
CA ASN A 113 2.79 4.18 -13.98
C ASN A 113 2.17 4.27 -12.58
N MET A 114 2.81 4.97 -11.64
CA MET A 114 2.29 5.17 -10.29
C MET A 114 1.02 6.04 -10.31
N ILE A 115 1.01 7.15 -11.05
CA ILE A 115 -0.18 8.00 -11.23
C ILE A 115 -1.30 7.27 -11.98
N LYS A 116 -1.00 6.55 -13.06
CA LYS A 116 -2.00 5.68 -13.71
C LYS A 116 -2.57 4.63 -12.75
N GLY A 117 -1.74 4.10 -11.86
CA GLY A 117 -2.15 3.21 -10.78
C GLY A 117 -3.11 3.88 -9.80
N ILE A 118 -2.87 5.16 -9.46
CA ILE A 118 -3.76 5.98 -8.61
C ILE A 118 -5.12 6.17 -9.29
N GLU A 119 -5.17 6.65 -10.53
CA GLU A 119 -6.44 6.85 -11.27
C GLU A 119 -7.24 5.54 -11.35
N ARG A 120 -6.58 4.43 -11.71
CA ARG A 120 -7.23 3.13 -11.82
C ARG A 120 -7.77 2.63 -10.48
N SER A 121 -6.99 2.71 -9.40
CA SER A 121 -7.41 2.23 -8.08
C SER A 121 -8.58 3.07 -7.52
N PHE A 122 -8.55 4.38 -7.78
CA PHE A 122 -9.65 5.29 -7.44
C PHE A 122 -10.91 4.98 -8.26
N MET A 123 -10.76 4.72 -9.56
CA MET A 123 -11.87 4.28 -10.44
C MET A 123 -12.47 2.93 -10.01
N GLU A 124 -11.65 1.96 -9.64
CA GLU A 124 -12.11 0.66 -9.14
C GLU A 124 -12.88 0.82 -7.81
N LYS A 125 -12.39 1.67 -6.88
CA LYS A 125 -13.08 1.96 -5.61
C LYS A 125 -14.42 2.68 -5.81
N THR A 126 -14.48 3.64 -6.73
CA THR A 126 -15.74 4.34 -7.06
C THR A 126 -16.75 3.41 -7.74
N LEU A 127 -16.31 2.48 -8.60
CA LEU A 127 -17.16 1.46 -9.20
C LEU A 127 -17.70 0.43 -8.19
N GLU A 128 -16.90 0.02 -7.19
CA GLU A 128 -17.37 -0.84 -6.08
C GLU A 128 -18.47 -0.16 -5.26
N SER A 129 -18.34 1.14 -4.96
CA SER A 129 -19.33 1.91 -4.21
C SER A 129 -20.66 2.09 -4.94
N VAL A 130 -20.64 2.19 -6.29
CA VAL A 130 -21.86 2.29 -7.11
C VAL A 130 -22.57 0.94 -7.26
N ARG A 131 -21.85 -0.18 -7.13
CA ARG A 131 -22.43 -1.54 -7.22
C ARG A 131 -23.04 -2.06 -5.91
N GLY A 132 -22.67 -1.48 -4.77
CA GLY A 132 -23.23 -1.83 -3.45
C GLY A 132 -24.51 -1.07 -3.05
N GLY A 133 -24.97 -0.13 -3.89
CA GLY A 133 -26.23 0.60 -3.72
C GLY A 133 -27.32 0.04 -4.62
N SER A 134 -27.93 -1.08 -4.23
CA SER A 134 -29.20 -1.58 -4.79
C SER A 134 -29.99 -2.27 -3.69
#